data_AF-A0A4C1UN09-F1
#
_entry.id   AF-A0A4C1UN09-F1
#
_cell.length_a   1.000
_cell.length_b   1.000
_cell.length_c   1.000
_cell.angle_alpha   90.00
_cell.angle_beta   90.00
_cell.angle_gamma   90.00
#
_symmetry.space_group_name_H-M   'P 1'
#
loop_
_entity.id
_entity.type
_entity.pdbx_description
1 polymer ?
#
loop_
_entity_poly.entity_id
_entity_poly.type
_entity_poly.pdbx_seq_one_letter_code
_entity_poly.pdbx_strand_id
1 'polypeptide(L)'
;MLVKFRGRCSFRMFIKSKPGKYGLKVQCMCDAKTHYLYNAFIFTGKPLTQRNSSLSVPTQDVLKLTEPLYGSKRNVTGDSWFTSVELVDLLLQKDSHMLVPCEK
;
A
#
# COMPACT_ATOMS: atom_id res chain seq x y z
N MET A 1 4.41 -5.15 -4.50
CA MET A 1 5.29 -5.87 -5.47
C MET A 1 6.78 -5.59 -5.19
N LEU A 2 7.70 -6.51 -5.52
CA LEU A 2 9.16 -6.28 -5.45
C LEU A 2 9.80 -6.54 -6.82
N VAL A 3 10.35 -5.50 -7.44
CA VAL A 3 11.04 -5.59 -8.73
C VAL A 3 12.51 -5.91 -8.48
N LYS A 4 12.98 -7.08 -8.95
CA LYS A 4 14.35 -7.55 -8.73
C LYS A 4 15.35 -6.54 -9.30
N PHE A 5 16.22 -6.00 -8.45
CA PHE A 5 17.22 -5.01 -8.83
C PHE A 5 18.44 -5.11 -7.92
N ARG A 6 19.64 -5.20 -8.51
CA ARG A 6 20.92 -5.33 -7.78
C ARG A 6 21.90 -4.18 -8.00
N GLY A 7 21.55 -3.19 -8.81
CA GLY A 7 22.36 -1.99 -8.99
C GLY A 7 22.45 -1.14 -7.72
N ARG A 8 23.27 -0.08 -7.76
CA ARG A 8 23.36 0.92 -6.69
C ARG A 8 22.14 1.84 -6.78
N CYS A 9 21.26 1.74 -5.80
CA CYS A 9 20.09 2.59 -5.64
C CYS A 9 19.85 2.81 -4.14
N SER A 10 19.61 4.07 -3.74
CA SER A 10 19.48 4.48 -2.35
C SER A 10 18.27 3.87 -1.63
N PHE A 11 17.22 3.52 -2.36
CA PHE A 11 15.98 2.95 -1.83
C PHE A 11 15.78 1.46 -2.18
N ARG A 12 16.86 0.75 -2.49
CA ARG A 12 16.81 -0.70 -2.68
C ARG A 12 16.47 -1.39 -1.36
N MET A 13 15.47 -2.26 -1.38
CA MET A 13 15.03 -3.02 -0.21
C MET A 13 15.48 -4.48 -0.26
N PHE A 14 15.69 -5.07 0.92
CA PHE A 14 15.87 -6.50 1.10
C PHE A 14 14.61 -7.11 1.74
N ILE A 15 14.03 -8.12 1.11
CA ILE A 15 12.86 -8.85 1.63
C ILE A 15 13.17 -10.35 1.61
N LYS A 16 13.40 -10.93 2.80
CA LYS A 16 13.85 -12.33 2.96
C LYS A 16 12.91 -13.35 2.32
N SER A 17 11.59 -13.09 2.37
CA SER A 17 10.55 -14.00 1.88
C SER A 17 10.32 -13.98 0.37
N LYS A 18 10.95 -13.06 -0.38
CA LYS A 18 10.76 -12.95 -1.85
C LYS A 18 11.89 -13.67 -2.61
N PRO A 19 11.58 -14.30 -3.77
CA PRO A 19 12.58 -15.04 -4.56
C PRO A 19 13.73 -14.13 -5.02
N GLY A 20 13.41 -12.92 -5.48
CA GLY A 20 14.37 -11.84 -5.70
C GLY A 20 14.60 -11.03 -4.43
N LYS A 21 15.44 -11.50 -3.51
CA LYS A 21 15.61 -10.89 -2.17
C LYS A 21 15.95 -9.39 -2.18
N TYR A 22 16.65 -8.90 -3.20
CA TYR A 22 17.01 -7.48 -3.36
C TYR A 22 16.23 -6.88 -4.54
N GLY A 23 15.60 -5.74 -4.30
CA GLY A 23 14.82 -5.07 -5.33
C GLY A 23 14.27 -3.71 -4.95
N LEU A 24 13.46 -3.15 -5.84
CA LEU A 24 12.69 -1.93 -5.62
C LEU A 24 11.27 -2.32 -5.20
N LYS A 25 10.85 -1.90 -4.02
CA LYS A 25 9.49 -2.17 -3.53
C LYS A 25 8.53 -1.19 -4.19
N VAL A 26 7.48 -1.71 -4.81
CA VAL A 26 6.39 -0.94 -5.41
C VAL A 26 5.12 -1.26 -4.63
N GLN A 27 4.51 -0.25 -4.02
CA GLN A 27 3.18 -0.37 -3.45
C GLN A 27 2.19 -0.21 -4.60
N CYS A 28 1.24 -1.14 -4.71
CA CYS A 28 0.34 -1.22 -5.85
C CYS A 28 -1.05 -1.63 -5.39
N MET A 29 -2.05 -1.02 -6.01
CA MET A 29 -3.45 -1.35 -5.89
C MET A 29 -3.93 -1.87 -7.24
N CYS A 30 -4.51 -3.05 -7.23
CA CYS A 30 -5.00 -3.73 -8.44
C CYS A 30 -6.46 -4.12 -8.25
N ASP A 31 -7.18 -4.23 -9.36
CA ASP A 31 -8.49 -4.86 -9.36
C ASP A 31 -8.37 -6.36 -9.04
N ALA A 32 -9.24 -6.84 -8.15
CA ALA A 32 -9.18 -8.21 -7.66
C ALA A 32 -9.55 -9.25 -8.73
N LYS A 33 -10.42 -8.89 -9.68
CA LYS A 33 -10.95 -9.82 -10.68
C LYS A 33 -10.13 -9.81 -11.98
N THR A 34 -9.78 -8.63 -12.47
CA THR A 34 -9.08 -8.49 -13.76
C THR A 34 -7.57 -8.41 -13.61
N HIS A 35 -7.07 -8.29 -12.37
CA HIS A 35 -5.66 -8.02 -12.07
C HIS A 35 -5.13 -6.73 -12.71
N TYR A 36 -6.02 -5.82 -13.10
CA TYR A 36 -5.65 -4.53 -13.67
C TYR A 36 -4.96 -3.66 -12.62
N LEU A 37 -3.78 -3.14 -12.94
CA LEU A 37 -3.06 -2.20 -12.08
C LEU A 37 -3.76 -0.84 -12.10
N TYR A 38 -4.39 -0.47 -10.98
CA TYR A 38 -5.17 0.76 -10.90
C TYR A 38 -4.33 1.96 -10.45
N ASN A 39 -3.51 1.77 -9.41
CA ASN A 39 -2.61 2.82 -8.91
C ASN A 39 -1.36 2.19 -8.28
N ALA A 40 -0.21 2.85 -8.37
CA ALA A 40 1.03 2.37 -7.78
C ALA A 40 2.04 3.50 -7.54
N PHE A 41 2.93 3.27 -6.56
CA PHE A 41 4.09 4.13 -6.33
C PHE A 41 5.29 3.35 -5.82
N ILE A 42 6.49 3.91 -6.01
CA ILE A 42 7.74 3.33 -5.53
C ILE A 42 7.92 3.66 -4.05
N PHE A 43 8.13 2.63 -3.23
CA PHE A 43 8.40 2.79 -1.82
C PHE A 43 9.88 3.07 -1.59
N THR A 44 10.17 4.29 -1.14
CA THR A 44 11.54 4.77 -0.93
C THR A 44 12.07 4.54 0.48
N GLY A 45 11.26 4.01 1.40
CA GLY A 45 11.59 3.87 2.82
C GLY A 45 11.55 5.18 3.60
N LYS A 46 12.06 6.27 3.00
CA LYS A 46 11.94 7.64 3.49
C LYS A 46 10.83 8.38 2.75
N PRO A 47 10.06 9.23 3.43
CA PRO A 47 9.02 9.98 2.76
C PRO A 47 9.62 11.03 1.83
N LEU A 48 9.09 11.13 0.61
CA LEU A 48 9.45 12.15 -0.39
C LEU A 48 8.71 13.48 -0.16
N THR A 49 7.64 13.45 0.64
CA THR A 49 6.77 14.59 0.98
C THR A 49 6.54 14.58 2.49
N GLN A 50 6.19 15.71 3.11
CA GLN A 50 5.84 15.73 4.53
C GLN A 50 4.74 14.69 4.81
N ARG A 51 5.07 13.68 5.62
CA ARG A 51 4.07 12.76 6.15
C ARG A 51 3.33 13.44 7.27
N ASN A 52 2.02 13.20 7.35
CA ASN A 52 1.29 13.53 8.56
C ASN A 52 1.92 12.74 9.71
N SER A 53 2.47 13.45 10.70
CA SER A 53 3.17 12.84 11.83
C SER A 53 2.25 11.98 12.69
N SER A 54 0.93 12.20 12.60
CA SER A 54 -0.08 11.50 13.39
C SER A 54 -0.44 10.11 12.86
N LEU A 55 -0.21 9.84 11.56
CA LEU A 55 -0.65 8.60 10.93
C LEU A 55 0.50 7.61 10.74
N SER A 56 0.21 6.32 10.87
CA SER A 56 1.19 5.28 10.55
C SER A 56 1.59 5.30 9.06
N VAL A 57 2.82 4.86 8.77
CA VAL A 57 3.32 4.70 7.38
C VAL A 57 2.38 3.84 6.52
N PRO A 58 1.94 2.63 6.94
CA PRO A 58 1.04 1.83 6.12
C PRO A 58 -0.33 2.51 5.91
N THR A 59 -0.88 3.18 6.92
CA THR A 59 -2.14 3.95 6.77
C THR A 59 -2.00 5.00 5.66
N GLN A 60 -0.91 5.78 5.68
CA GLN A 60 -0.67 6.81 4.67
C GLN A 60 -0.44 6.22 3.27
N ASP A 61 0.27 5.09 3.18
CA ASP A 61 0.48 4.38 1.93
C ASP A 61 -0.85 3.93 1.31
N VAL A 62 -1.77 3.38 2.12
CA VAL A 62 -3.10 2.95 1.64
C VAL A 62 -3.92 4.15 1.19
N LEU A 63 -4.02 5.20 2.00
CA LEU A 63 -4.79 6.42 1.64
C LEU A 63 -4.31 7.03 0.32
N LYS A 64 -2.99 7.01 0.08
CA LYS A 64 -2.42 7.46 -1.19
C LYS A 64 -2.79 6.54 -2.37
N LEU A 65 -2.81 5.23 -2.16
CA LEU A 65 -3.22 4.29 -3.21
C LEU A 65 -4.71 4.42 -3.55
N THR A 66 -5.55 4.63 -2.53
CA THR A 66 -7.01 4.62 -2.62
C THR A 66 -7.62 5.96 -2.97
N GLU A 67 -6.85 7.04 -3.01
CA GLU A 67 -7.28 8.37 -3.45
C GLU A 67 -8.16 8.36 -4.71
N PRO A 68 -7.78 7.69 -5.82
CA PRO A 68 -8.60 7.60 -7.03
C PRO A 68 -9.83 6.67 -6.92
N LEU A 69 -10.11 6.07 -5.76
CA LEU A 69 -11.29 5.25 -5.49
C LEU A 69 -12.32 5.94 -4.59
N TYR A 70 -12.02 7.10 -4.02
CA TYR A 70 -12.96 7.80 -3.13
C TYR A 70 -14.28 8.11 -3.83
N GLY A 71 -15.39 7.95 -3.09
CA GLY A 71 -16.75 8.12 -3.63
C GLY A 71 -17.27 6.95 -4.50
N SER A 72 -16.43 5.96 -4.83
CA SER A 72 -16.84 4.84 -5.69
C SER A 72 -17.56 3.70 -4.95
N LYS A 73 -17.61 3.75 -3.60
CA LYS A 73 -18.18 2.69 -2.74
C LYS A 73 -17.59 1.31 -2.99
N ARG A 74 -16.34 1.26 -3.46
CA ARG A 74 -15.60 0.03 -3.71
C ARG A 74 -14.93 -0.48 -2.44
N ASN A 75 -14.73 -1.78 -2.41
CA ASN A 75 -14.04 -2.47 -1.33
C ASN A 75 -12.54 -2.55 -1.64
N VAL A 76 -11.72 -2.22 -0.65
CA VAL A 76 -10.27 -2.35 -0.66
C VAL A 76 -9.90 -3.55 0.21
N THR A 77 -9.18 -4.51 -0.36
CA THR A 77 -8.65 -5.68 0.37
C THR A 77 -7.15 -5.52 0.53
N GLY A 78 -6.64 -5.63 1.76
CA GLY A 78 -5.22 -5.50 2.09
C GLY A 78 -4.69 -6.69 2.89
N ASP A 79 -3.37 -6.74 3.04
CA ASP A 79 -2.74 -7.62 4.03
C ASP A 79 -2.91 -7.05 5.46
N SER A 80 -2.55 -7.83 6.48
CA SER A 80 -2.62 -7.36 7.87
C SER A 80 -1.63 -6.24 8.18
N TRP A 81 -0.51 -6.13 7.44
CA TRP A 81 0.43 -5.03 7.58
C TRP A 81 -0.19 -3.67 7.21
N PHE A 82 -1.15 -3.66 6.29
CA PHE A 82 -1.87 -2.46 5.88
C PHE A 82 -3.13 -2.19 6.71
N THR A 83 -3.50 -3.07 7.63
CA THR A 83 -4.78 -2.96 8.34
C THR A 83 -4.62 -2.25 9.68
N SER A 84 -5.46 -1.23 9.93
CA SER A 84 -5.67 -0.68 11.28
C SER A 84 -7.11 -0.20 11.43
N VAL A 85 -7.61 -0.13 12.67
CA VAL A 85 -8.96 0.40 12.96
C VAL A 85 -9.09 1.85 12.47
N GLU A 86 -8.08 2.67 12.74
CA GLU A 86 -8.00 4.07 12.26
C GLU A 86 -8.13 4.16 10.73
N LEU A 87 -7.50 3.26 9.98
CA LEU A 87 -7.59 3.27 8.52
C LEU A 87 -9.02 2.96 8.03
N VAL A 88 -9.71 2.03 8.69
CA VAL A 88 -11.09 1.67 8.34
C VAL A 88 -12.00 2.89 8.52
N ASP A 89 -11.89 3.59 9.64
CA ASP A 89 -12.67 4.80 9.91
C ASP A 89 -12.38 5.92 8.88
N LEU A 90 -11.10 6.11 8.55
CA LEU A 90 -10.69 7.10 7.55
C LEU A 90 -11.21 6.77 6.14
N LEU A 91 -11.23 5.49 5.75
CA LEU A 91 -11.77 5.07 4.47
C LEU A 91 -13.30 5.20 4.42
N LEU A 92 -13.99 4.89 5.52
CA LEU A 92 -15.43 5.07 5.66
C LEU A 92 -15.83 6.54 5.47
N GLN A 93 -15.06 7.48 6.04
CA GLN A 93 -15.27 8.92 5.81
C GLN A 93 -15.07 9.36 4.35
N LYS A 94 -14.44 8.53 3.52
CA LYS A 94 -14.15 8.79 2.09
C LYS A 94 -15.02 7.95 1.15
N ASP A 95 -16.13 7.41 1.65
CA ASP A 95 -17.05 6.54 0.89
C ASP A 95 -16.34 5.33 0.25
N SER A 96 -15.40 4.74 0.98
CA SER A 96 -14.69 3.52 0.60
C SER A 96 -14.69 2.53 1.77
N HIS A 97 -14.81 1.25 1.49
CA HIS A 97 -14.81 0.22 2.54
C HIS A 97 -13.52 -0.58 2.48
N MET A 98 -13.00 -1.00 3.64
CA MET A 98 -11.88 -1.92 3.70
C MET A 98 -12.35 -3.28 4.23
N LEU A 99 -12.03 -4.33 3.48
CA LEU A 99 -12.22 -5.71 3.94
C LEU A 99 -10.90 -6.20 4.54
N VAL A 100 -10.98 -6.63 5.79
CA VAL A 100 -9.84 -7.07 6.59
C VAL A 100 -9.86 -8.59 6.69
N PRO A 101 -8.75 -9.29 6.40
CA PRO A 101 -8.64 -10.70 6.77
C PRO A 101 -8.68 -10.81 8.30
N CYS A 102 -9.67 -11.54 8.82
CA CYS A 102 -9.78 -11.85 10.24
C CYS A 102 -8.53 -12.65 10.67
N GLU A 103 -7.59 -12.01 11.35
CA GLU A 103 -6.49 -12.72 12.00
C GLU A 103 -7.08 -13.55 13.16
N LYS A 104 -6.69 -14.83 13.23
CA LYS A 104 -7.09 -15.75 14.31
C LYS A 104 -6.30 -15.49 15.57
#